data_AF-A0A179IK00-F1
#
_entry.id   AF-A0A179IK00-F1
#
_cell.length_a   1.000
_cell.length_b   1.000
_cell.length_c   1.000
_cell.angle_alpha   90.00
_cell.angle_beta   90.00
_cell.angle_gamma   90.00
#
_symmetry.space_group_name_H-M   'P 1'
#
loop_
_entity.id
_entity.type
_entity.pdbx_description
1 polymer ?
#
loop_
_entity_poly.entity_id
_entity_poly.type
_entity_poly.pdbx_seq_one_letter_code
_entity_poly.pdbx_strand_id
1 'polypeptide(L)'
;MRFQFSTLSFAGLVCLSSLAGHVQATPPDLSFLCDKMPEVCTNMCWAVRCASPTFPQTLTFDFPTDKTKDARRTKAGCNPHGNKCGTKNSGPGHRGPPNTSCDEYPFASVKEADGGPQVSRCVPGPENSRQGQALSTLQKKWKKEGKTRFLIGFGNPGSTGVRYCNNEPCTADGFEVQDGKVAKRDAQQPMFRYYRTRAGMVLASIDKVDFPSNFTRMQHEADVVDGGFELWTEVDEEFGELRYVEDTVMEELSWDHFLK
;
A
#
# COMPACT_ATOMS: atom_id res chain seq x y z
N MET A 1 -75.11 24.04 20.50
CA MET A 1 -74.11 23.80 19.44
C MET A 1 -72.72 23.99 20.04
N ARG A 2 -71.98 22.90 20.29
CA ARG A 2 -70.60 22.94 20.82
C ARG A 2 -69.65 22.78 19.64
N PHE A 3 -68.77 23.75 19.42
CA PHE A 3 -67.68 23.66 18.44
C PHE A 3 -66.47 22.96 19.11
N GLN A 4 -66.06 21.81 18.57
CA GLN A 4 -64.79 21.17 18.89
C GLN A 4 -63.74 21.68 17.90
N PHE A 5 -62.68 22.33 18.40
CA PHE A 5 -61.46 22.60 17.65
C PHE A 5 -60.49 21.43 17.88
N SER A 6 -60.12 20.76 16.79
CA SER A 6 -59.10 19.70 16.79
C SER A 6 -57.74 20.33 16.49
N THR A 7 -56.81 20.20 17.44
CA THR A 7 -55.41 20.61 17.31
C THR A 7 -54.62 19.58 16.52
N LEU A 8 -54.15 19.97 15.33
CA LEU A 8 -53.17 19.20 14.54
C LEU A 8 -51.75 19.56 15.00
N SER A 9 -51.09 18.61 15.65
CA SER A 9 -49.67 18.68 16.00
C SER A 9 -48.80 18.51 14.74
N PHE A 10 -48.01 19.53 14.41
CA PHE A 10 -46.90 19.42 13.47
C PHE A 10 -45.72 18.70 14.15
N ALA A 11 -45.49 17.43 13.78
CA ALA A 11 -44.24 16.75 14.09
C ALA A 11 -43.18 17.19 13.07
N GLY A 12 -42.23 18.02 13.50
CA GLY A 12 -41.09 18.43 12.70
C GLY A 12 -40.12 17.26 12.50
N LEU A 13 -39.95 16.82 11.26
CA LEU A 13 -38.94 15.83 10.87
C LEU A 13 -37.57 16.54 10.83
N VAL A 14 -36.73 16.28 11.83
CA VAL A 14 -35.33 16.69 11.82
C VAL A 14 -34.57 15.72 10.92
N CYS A 15 -34.34 16.07 9.66
CA CYS A 15 -33.41 15.37 8.79
C CYS A 15 -31.98 15.60 9.30
N LEU A 16 -31.42 14.63 10.03
CA LEU A 16 -29.97 14.52 10.19
C LEU A 16 -29.37 14.20 8.82
N SER A 17 -28.91 15.22 8.10
CA SER A 17 -28.00 15.05 6.96
C SER A 17 -26.69 14.48 7.49
N SER A 18 -26.53 13.17 7.38
CA SER A 18 -25.26 12.48 7.56
C SER A 18 -24.28 13.04 6.54
N LEU A 19 -23.32 13.86 6.98
CA LEU A 19 -22.13 14.17 6.21
C LEU A 19 -21.31 12.88 6.11
N ALA A 20 -21.66 12.03 5.14
CA ALA A 20 -20.79 10.96 4.71
C ALA A 20 -19.51 11.66 4.19
N GLY A 21 -18.42 11.53 4.95
CA GLY A 21 -17.12 12.00 4.50
C GLY A 21 -16.82 11.32 3.16
N HIS A 22 -16.86 12.09 2.08
CA HIS A 22 -16.40 11.62 0.79
C HIS A 22 -14.92 11.28 0.95
N VAL A 23 -14.58 9.99 0.82
CA VAL A 23 -13.19 9.57 0.62
C VAL A 23 -12.72 10.31 -0.62
N GLN A 24 -11.84 11.30 -0.46
CA GLN A 24 -11.26 12.01 -1.60
C GLN A 24 -10.49 10.99 -2.45
N ALA A 25 -10.85 10.90 -3.71
CA ALA A 25 -10.25 10.00 -4.69
C ALA A 25 -8.95 10.62 -5.24
N THR A 26 -7.92 10.65 -4.39
CA THR A 26 -6.59 11.21 -4.71
C THR A 26 -5.69 10.12 -5.27
N PRO A 27 -4.82 10.41 -6.26
CA PRO A 27 -3.78 9.46 -6.67
C PRO A 27 -2.79 9.20 -5.52
N PRO A 28 -2.00 8.12 -5.58
CA PRO A 28 -1.08 7.77 -4.50
C PRO A 28 0.05 8.80 -4.37
N ASP A 29 0.43 9.09 -3.13
CA ASP A 29 1.62 9.87 -2.79
C ASP A 29 2.91 9.07 -3.04
N LEU A 30 2.81 7.74 -3.02
CA LEU A 30 3.91 6.82 -3.28
C LEU A 30 3.42 5.58 -4.03
N SER A 31 3.98 5.32 -5.21
CA SER A 31 3.74 4.07 -5.95
C SER A 31 4.96 3.16 -5.89
N PHE A 32 4.77 1.93 -5.39
CA PHE A 32 5.81 0.89 -5.43
C PHE A 32 5.81 0.18 -6.79
N LEU A 33 6.95 0.15 -7.47
CA LEU A 33 7.12 -0.49 -8.79
C LEU A 33 7.27 -2.01 -8.64
N CYS A 34 6.18 -2.75 -8.82
CA CYS A 34 6.10 -4.18 -8.51
C CYS A 34 6.88 -5.11 -9.45
N ASP A 35 7.20 -4.66 -10.65
CA ASP A 35 8.20 -5.29 -11.53
C ASP A 35 9.62 -5.26 -10.96
N LYS A 36 9.95 -4.28 -10.11
CA LYS A 36 11.27 -4.14 -9.47
C LYS A 36 11.35 -4.75 -8.07
N MET A 37 10.20 -5.08 -7.48
CA MET A 37 10.08 -5.66 -6.14
C MET A 37 8.90 -6.64 -6.02
N PRO A 38 8.86 -7.71 -6.83
CA PRO A 38 7.70 -8.59 -6.92
C PRO A 38 7.33 -9.29 -5.61
N GLU A 39 8.30 -9.69 -4.80
CA GLU A 39 8.05 -10.40 -3.54
C GLU A 39 7.58 -9.42 -2.45
N VAL A 40 8.11 -8.20 -2.46
CA VAL A 40 7.63 -7.11 -1.57
C VAL A 40 6.21 -6.69 -1.93
N CYS A 41 5.90 -6.47 -3.21
CA CYS A 41 4.53 -6.16 -3.64
C CYS A 41 3.56 -7.30 -3.32
N THR A 42 3.99 -8.56 -3.48
CA THR A 42 3.20 -9.73 -3.08
C THR A 42 2.80 -9.66 -1.60
N ASN A 43 3.74 -9.33 -0.71
CA ASN A 43 3.45 -9.17 0.71
C ASN A 43 2.47 -8.01 1.00
N MET A 44 2.70 -6.85 0.39
CA MET A 44 1.84 -5.68 0.58
C MET A 44 0.43 -5.92 0.05
N CYS A 45 0.28 -6.50 -1.14
CA CYS A 45 -1.01 -6.83 -1.73
C CYS A 45 -1.76 -7.87 -0.91
N TRP A 46 -1.07 -8.88 -0.37
CA TRP A 46 -1.67 -9.78 0.61
C TRP A 46 -2.16 -9.03 1.85
N ALA A 47 -1.35 -8.12 2.40
CA ALA A 47 -1.69 -7.40 3.62
C ALA A 47 -2.92 -6.48 3.47
N VAL A 48 -3.06 -5.80 2.33
CA VAL A 48 -4.20 -4.90 2.09
C VAL A 48 -5.48 -5.62 1.69
N ARG A 49 -5.35 -6.83 1.10
CA ARG A 49 -6.49 -7.53 0.50
C ARG A 49 -6.88 -8.83 1.20
N CYS A 50 -5.91 -9.61 1.61
CA CYS A 50 -6.10 -11.00 2.05
C CYS A 50 -5.95 -11.21 3.57
N ALA A 51 -5.20 -10.34 4.24
CA ALA A 51 -4.93 -10.46 5.67
C ALA A 51 -6.20 -10.38 6.56
N SER A 52 -6.06 -10.79 7.81
CA SER A 52 -7.15 -10.75 8.79
C SER A 52 -6.68 -10.18 10.13
N PRO A 53 -7.02 -8.92 10.45
CA PRO A 53 -7.69 -7.94 9.58
C PRO A 53 -6.83 -7.55 8.37
N THR A 54 -7.47 -6.97 7.34
CA THR A 54 -6.76 -6.29 6.26
C THR A 54 -6.18 -4.97 6.77
N PHE A 55 -5.16 -4.48 6.08
CA PHE A 55 -4.52 -3.20 6.39
C PHE A 55 -4.84 -2.12 5.35
N PRO A 56 -4.89 -0.84 5.74
CA PRO A 56 -5.19 0.25 4.81
C PRO A 56 -4.00 0.54 3.88
N GLN A 57 -4.26 1.15 2.72
CA GLN A 57 -3.22 1.78 1.88
C GLN A 57 -2.91 3.23 2.28
N THR A 58 -3.84 3.88 2.99
CA THR A 58 -3.56 5.18 3.61
C THR A 58 -2.84 4.95 4.94
N LEU A 59 -1.64 5.47 5.05
CA LEU A 59 -0.74 5.29 6.18
C LEU A 59 -0.35 6.63 6.82
N THR A 60 0.16 6.57 8.04
CA THR A 60 0.54 7.76 8.80
C THR A 60 1.96 7.61 9.33
N PHE A 61 2.89 8.45 8.86
CA PHE A 61 4.19 8.61 9.52
C PHE A 61 3.98 9.25 10.90
N ASP A 62 4.31 8.51 11.95
CA ASP A 62 4.32 8.99 13.34
C ASP A 62 5.74 9.25 13.86
N PHE A 63 6.72 9.21 12.95
CA PHE A 63 8.15 9.43 13.21
C PHE A 63 8.65 8.74 14.48
N PRO A 64 8.49 7.40 14.56
CA PRO A 64 8.75 6.63 15.76
C PRO A 64 10.23 6.60 16.11
N THR A 65 10.53 6.49 17.42
CA THR A 65 11.90 6.17 17.88
C THR A 65 12.36 4.80 17.40
N ASP A 66 13.67 4.56 17.36
CA ASP A 66 14.20 3.24 16.95
C ASP A 66 13.67 2.11 17.82
N LYS A 67 13.54 2.33 19.14
CA LYS A 67 12.92 1.38 20.06
C LYS A 67 11.49 1.00 19.64
N THR A 68 10.70 1.97 19.20
CA THR A 68 9.34 1.73 18.70
C THR A 68 9.35 0.98 17.37
N LYS A 69 10.26 1.33 16.45
CA LYS A 69 10.42 0.61 15.16
C LYS A 69 10.80 -0.84 15.40
N ASP A 70 11.72 -1.11 16.31
CA ASP A 70 12.18 -2.48 16.61
C ASP A 70 11.11 -3.32 17.31
N ALA A 71 10.30 -2.71 18.17
CA ALA A 71 9.13 -3.37 18.75
C ALA A 71 8.11 -3.74 17.66
N ARG A 72 7.84 -2.83 16.71
CA ARG A 72 6.95 -3.08 15.56
C ARG A 72 7.47 -4.20 14.67
N ARG A 73 8.76 -4.19 14.34
CA ARG A 73 9.44 -5.26 13.58
C ARG A 73 9.35 -6.61 14.27
N THR A 74 9.60 -6.63 15.58
CA THR A 74 9.51 -7.86 16.38
C THR A 74 8.09 -8.41 16.37
N LYS A 75 7.08 -7.55 16.48
CA LYS A 75 5.65 -7.93 16.38
C LYS A 75 5.28 -8.48 15.00
N ALA A 76 5.90 -7.97 13.93
CA ALA A 76 5.75 -8.50 12.57
C ALA A 76 6.48 -9.86 12.38
N GLY A 77 7.33 -10.29 13.32
CA GLY A 77 8.21 -11.45 13.14
C GLY A 77 9.51 -11.14 12.37
N CYS A 78 9.82 -9.87 12.17
CA CYS A 78 11.03 -9.36 11.52
C CYS A 78 12.06 -8.85 12.55
N ASN A 79 12.27 -9.61 13.63
CA ASN A 79 13.15 -9.22 14.73
C ASN A 79 14.59 -8.89 14.23
N PRO A 80 15.13 -7.69 14.54
CA PRO A 80 16.51 -7.30 14.19
C PRO A 80 17.58 -8.28 14.69
N HIS A 81 17.32 -8.99 15.79
CA HIS A 81 18.27 -9.90 16.45
C HIS A 81 18.06 -11.39 16.08
N GLY A 82 17.15 -11.68 15.14
CA GLY A 82 16.85 -13.04 14.71
C GLY A 82 15.53 -13.11 13.96
N ASN A 83 15.55 -12.76 12.67
CA ASN A 83 14.39 -12.91 11.80
C ASN A 83 14.35 -14.31 11.16
N LYS A 84 13.15 -14.78 10.82
CA LYS A 84 12.94 -16.10 10.17
C LYS A 84 13.59 -16.25 8.77
N CYS A 85 14.08 -15.18 8.14
CA CYS A 85 14.50 -15.17 6.73
C CYS A 85 15.97 -15.54 6.53
N GLY A 86 16.81 -15.47 7.57
CA GLY A 86 18.23 -15.84 7.48
C GLY A 86 18.47 -17.29 7.04
N THR A 87 19.63 -17.56 6.42
CA THR A 87 19.94 -18.85 5.75
C THR A 87 20.03 -20.07 6.67
N LYS A 88 20.19 -19.85 7.97
CA LYS A 88 20.25 -20.89 9.01
C LYS A 88 19.00 -20.92 9.89
N ASN A 89 18.01 -20.08 9.57
CA ASN A 89 16.83 -19.90 10.40
C ASN A 89 15.70 -20.81 9.88
N SER A 90 14.78 -21.13 10.77
CA SER A 90 13.60 -21.95 10.48
C SER A 90 12.38 -21.30 11.10
N GLY A 91 11.22 -21.45 10.47
CA GLY A 91 9.96 -20.95 11.00
C GLY A 91 8.91 -20.77 9.90
N PRO A 92 7.67 -20.40 10.28
CA PRO A 92 6.61 -20.10 9.33
C PRO A 92 7.07 -19.06 8.31
N GLY A 93 6.86 -19.34 7.01
CA GLY A 93 7.24 -18.45 5.91
C GLY A 93 8.75 -18.33 5.64
N HIS A 94 9.59 -19.15 6.25
CA HIS A 94 10.99 -19.27 5.84
C HIS A 94 11.09 -19.82 4.41
N ARG A 95 11.96 -19.22 3.58
CA ARG A 95 12.14 -19.61 2.17
C ARG A 95 13.61 -19.83 1.78
N GLY A 96 14.57 -19.36 2.57
CA GLY A 96 16.00 -19.41 2.26
C GLY A 96 16.42 -18.48 1.11
N PRO A 97 17.71 -18.47 0.73
CA PRO A 97 18.22 -17.63 -0.36
C PRO A 97 17.43 -17.76 -1.67
N PRO A 98 17.19 -16.66 -2.41
CA PRO A 98 17.67 -15.29 -2.14
C PRO A 98 16.82 -14.50 -1.12
N ASN A 99 15.78 -15.11 -0.55
CA ASN A 99 14.78 -14.46 0.30
C ASN A 99 15.23 -14.33 1.75
N THR A 100 16.32 -13.57 1.96
CA THR A 100 16.97 -13.46 3.26
C THR A 100 16.60 -12.21 4.05
N SER A 101 15.80 -11.31 3.46
CA SER A 101 15.33 -10.10 4.13
C SER A 101 13.89 -10.28 4.58
N CYS A 102 13.54 -9.73 5.75
CA CYS A 102 12.17 -9.73 6.24
C CYS A 102 11.50 -8.41 5.84
N ASP A 103 10.43 -8.51 5.06
CA ASP A 103 9.54 -7.40 4.73
C ASP A 103 8.32 -7.44 5.63
N GLU A 104 7.77 -6.26 5.95
CA GLU A 104 6.62 -6.10 6.85
C GLU A 104 5.60 -5.08 6.34
N TYR A 105 4.32 -5.41 6.49
CA TYR A 105 3.23 -4.48 6.23
C TYR A 105 2.15 -4.57 7.33
N PRO A 106 1.74 -3.44 7.95
CA PRO A 106 2.23 -2.08 7.74
C PRO A 106 3.69 -1.88 8.18
N PHE A 107 4.35 -0.89 7.58
CA PHE A 107 5.77 -0.61 7.81
C PHE A 107 6.08 -0.20 9.25
N ALA A 108 7.26 -0.55 9.78
CA ALA A 108 7.66 -0.15 11.13
C ALA A 108 7.69 1.38 11.35
N SER A 109 7.81 2.17 10.27
CA SER A 109 7.83 3.64 10.29
C SER A 109 6.45 4.29 10.36
N VAL A 110 5.35 3.54 10.35
CA VAL A 110 3.98 4.09 10.34
C VAL A 110 3.17 3.67 11.57
N LYS A 111 2.20 4.51 11.94
CA LYS A 111 1.34 4.31 13.12
C LYS A 111 0.50 3.03 13.03
N GLU A 112 0.08 2.64 11.83
CA GLU A 112 -0.79 1.50 11.57
C GLU A 112 -0.15 0.17 12.00
N ALA A 113 1.19 0.12 12.12
CA ALA A 113 1.92 -1.03 12.66
C ALA A 113 1.60 -1.31 14.14
N ASP A 114 1.05 -0.34 14.90
CA ASP A 114 0.62 -0.57 16.28
C ASP A 114 -0.65 -1.44 16.36
N GLY A 115 -1.44 -1.51 15.27
CA GLY A 115 -2.81 -2.04 15.26
C GLY A 115 -2.98 -3.54 15.48
N GLY A 116 -1.96 -4.37 15.24
CA GLY A 116 -2.15 -5.82 15.28
C GLY A 116 -1.22 -6.52 14.30
N PRO A 117 -1.13 -7.85 14.33
CA PRO A 117 0.02 -8.55 13.78
C PRO A 117 0.13 -8.22 12.30
N GLN A 118 1.19 -7.49 11.99
CA GLN A 118 1.55 -7.12 10.64
C GLN A 118 1.82 -8.39 9.84
N VAL A 119 1.62 -8.31 8.54
CA VAL A 119 2.02 -9.38 7.64
C VAL A 119 3.51 -9.25 7.38
N SER A 120 4.23 -10.36 7.47
CA SER A 120 5.62 -10.42 7.04
C SER A 120 5.89 -11.53 6.05
N ARG A 121 6.83 -11.26 5.15
CA ARG A 121 7.31 -12.19 4.12
C ARG A 121 8.83 -12.13 4.04
N CYS A 122 9.44 -13.27 3.75
CA CYS A 122 10.85 -13.29 3.40
C CYS A 122 11.01 -12.95 1.91
N VAL A 123 11.77 -11.89 1.62
CA VAL A 123 11.94 -11.30 0.28
C VAL A 123 13.43 -11.14 -0.04
N PRO A 124 13.80 -10.94 -1.32
CA PRO A 124 15.17 -10.62 -1.69
C PRO A 124 15.63 -9.29 -1.09
N GLY A 125 16.86 -9.25 -0.56
CA GLY A 125 17.44 -8.04 0.02
C GLY A 125 17.36 -6.80 -0.89
N PRO A 126 17.72 -6.90 -2.19
CA PRO A 126 17.63 -5.76 -3.10
C PRO A 126 16.21 -5.20 -3.27
N GLU A 127 15.17 -6.04 -3.21
CA GLU A 127 13.79 -5.59 -3.27
C GLU A 127 13.41 -4.82 -2.02
N ASN A 128 13.75 -5.36 -0.84
CA ASN A 128 13.47 -4.71 0.44
C ASN A 128 14.19 -3.36 0.59
N SER A 129 15.42 -3.26 0.08
CA SER A 129 16.17 -1.99 0.05
C SER A 129 15.48 -0.94 -0.80
N ARG A 130 14.91 -1.31 -1.96
CA ARG A 130 14.17 -0.35 -2.82
C ARG A 130 12.90 0.16 -2.15
N GLN A 131 12.16 -0.71 -1.45
CA GLN A 131 11.00 -0.28 -0.67
C GLN A 131 11.42 0.69 0.45
N GLY A 132 12.48 0.35 1.18
CA GLY A 132 13.04 1.20 2.24
C GLY A 132 13.51 2.56 1.72
N GLN A 133 14.19 2.60 0.57
CA GLN A 133 14.60 3.83 -0.13
C GLN A 133 13.39 4.71 -0.45
N ALA A 134 12.37 4.15 -1.10
CA ALA A 134 11.17 4.89 -1.48
C ALA A 134 10.43 5.49 -0.26
N LEU A 135 10.32 4.70 0.82
CA LEU A 135 9.74 5.16 2.09
C LEU A 135 10.58 6.23 2.78
N SER A 136 11.91 6.07 2.80
CA SER A 136 12.84 7.03 3.42
C SER A 136 12.78 8.38 2.71
N THR A 137 12.80 8.40 1.38
CA THR A 137 12.69 9.63 0.60
C THR A 137 11.36 10.33 0.84
N LEU A 138 10.24 9.59 0.80
CA LEU A 138 8.92 10.16 1.11
C LEU A 138 8.89 10.72 2.53
N GLN A 139 9.40 9.98 3.51
CA GLN A 139 9.42 10.39 4.91
C GLN A 139 10.22 11.67 5.13
N LYS A 140 11.40 11.81 4.49
CA LYS A 140 12.22 13.03 4.54
C LYS A 140 11.45 14.23 3.97
N LYS A 141 10.81 14.06 2.81
CA LYS A 141 9.97 15.09 2.18
C LYS A 141 8.78 15.49 3.05
N TRP A 142 8.01 14.52 3.54
CA TRP A 142 6.83 14.75 4.39
C TRP A 142 7.20 15.47 5.68
N LYS A 143 8.32 15.09 6.31
CA LYS A 143 8.82 15.76 7.51
C LYS A 143 9.14 17.24 7.26
N LYS A 144 9.75 17.57 6.12
CA LYS A 144 10.04 18.96 5.72
C LYS A 144 8.76 19.76 5.44
N GLU A 145 7.75 19.12 4.85
CA GLU A 145 6.47 19.74 4.52
C GLU A 145 5.46 19.76 5.69
N GLY A 146 5.79 19.17 6.83
CA GLY A 146 4.87 19.04 7.97
C GLY A 146 3.69 18.10 7.71
N LYS A 147 3.79 17.22 6.72
CA LYS A 147 2.78 16.22 6.37
C LYS A 147 3.08 14.89 7.08
N THR A 148 2.04 14.12 7.36
CA THR A 148 2.15 12.82 8.06
C THR A 148 1.39 11.69 7.35
N ARG A 149 0.22 11.99 6.79
CA ARG A 149 -0.61 11.02 6.07
C ARG A 149 -0.17 10.90 4.61
N PHE A 150 -0.16 9.69 4.09
CA PHE A 150 0.15 9.42 2.69
C PHE A 150 -0.59 8.17 2.21
N LEU A 151 -0.94 8.13 0.93
CA LEU A 151 -1.54 6.98 0.25
C LEU A 151 -0.48 6.24 -0.57
N ILE A 152 -0.42 4.91 -0.44
CA ILE A 152 0.41 4.08 -1.30
C ILE A 152 -0.39 3.48 -2.47
N GLY A 153 0.28 3.22 -3.58
CA GLY A 153 -0.24 2.48 -4.73
C GLY A 153 0.76 1.44 -5.24
N PHE A 154 0.29 0.56 -6.13
CA PHE A 154 1.10 -0.51 -6.71
C PHE A 154 1.24 -0.31 -8.22
N GLY A 155 2.44 0.06 -8.68
CA GLY A 155 2.76 0.23 -10.09
C GLY A 155 3.12 -1.11 -10.74
N ASN A 156 2.64 -1.33 -11.95
CA ASN A 156 2.81 -2.56 -12.73
C ASN A 156 2.47 -3.85 -11.95
N PRO A 157 1.27 -3.95 -11.34
CA PRO A 157 0.90 -5.08 -10.47
C PRO A 157 0.78 -6.43 -11.20
N GLY A 158 0.60 -6.41 -12.53
CA GLY A 158 0.55 -7.59 -13.41
C GLY A 158 1.90 -8.21 -13.75
N SER A 159 2.99 -7.71 -13.19
CA SER A 159 4.34 -8.15 -13.54
C SER A 159 4.61 -9.58 -13.08
N THR A 160 5.44 -10.31 -13.83
CA THR A 160 5.77 -11.70 -13.52
C THR A 160 6.33 -11.84 -12.11
N GLY A 161 5.78 -12.78 -11.35
CA GLY A 161 6.19 -13.08 -9.97
C GLY A 161 5.42 -12.30 -8.89
N VAL A 162 4.66 -11.26 -9.26
CA VAL A 162 3.75 -10.57 -8.35
C VAL A 162 2.49 -11.41 -8.13
N ARG A 163 2.02 -11.49 -6.88
CA ARG A 163 0.75 -12.17 -6.53
C ARG A 163 -0.18 -11.28 -5.72
N TYR A 164 -1.47 -11.57 -5.80
CA TYR A 164 -2.61 -10.96 -5.10
C TYR A 164 -2.92 -9.51 -5.47
N CYS A 165 -1.99 -8.82 -6.15
CA CYS A 165 -2.19 -7.48 -6.69
C CYS A 165 -3.12 -7.47 -7.92
N ASN A 166 -3.41 -8.64 -8.52
CA ASN A 166 -4.25 -8.80 -9.71
C ASN A 166 -5.62 -9.41 -9.39
N ASN A 167 -6.10 -9.22 -8.15
CA ASN A 167 -7.36 -9.80 -7.66
C ASN A 167 -7.41 -11.35 -7.66
N GLU A 168 -6.26 -12.04 -7.65
CA GLU A 168 -6.19 -13.49 -7.56
C GLU A 168 -6.79 -13.99 -6.23
N PRO A 169 -7.39 -15.20 -6.15
CA PRO A 169 -7.93 -15.70 -4.90
C PRO A 169 -6.91 -15.63 -3.74
N CYS A 170 -7.35 -15.22 -2.54
CA CYS A 170 -6.51 -15.14 -1.34
C CYS A 170 -6.16 -16.52 -0.74
N THR A 171 -5.52 -17.36 -1.54
CA THR A 171 -4.89 -18.59 -1.11
C THR A 171 -3.41 -18.30 -0.89
N ALA A 172 -2.99 -18.24 0.37
CA ALA A 172 -1.59 -17.98 0.74
C ALA A 172 -0.66 -18.96 0.03
N ASP A 173 0.47 -18.47 -0.46
CA ASP A 173 1.47 -19.27 -1.16
C ASP A 173 2.42 -20.00 -0.20
N GLY A 174 2.23 -19.78 1.11
CA GLY A 174 3.01 -20.39 2.17
C GLY A 174 4.02 -19.44 2.82
N PHE A 175 4.17 -18.22 2.29
CA PHE A 175 5.23 -17.30 2.74
C PHE A 175 4.73 -16.02 3.40
N GLU A 176 3.44 -15.69 3.29
CA GLU A 176 2.83 -14.58 4.04
C GLU A 176 2.46 -15.04 5.45
N VAL A 177 3.09 -14.42 6.44
CA VAL A 177 2.91 -14.79 7.85
C VAL A 177 2.24 -13.64 8.57
N GLN A 178 1.17 -13.96 9.29
CA GLN A 178 0.48 -13.05 10.18
C GLN A 178 0.25 -13.78 11.50
N ASP A 179 0.56 -13.13 12.63
CA ASP A 179 0.43 -13.74 13.97
C ASP A 179 1.23 -15.06 14.11
N GLY A 180 2.39 -15.12 13.46
CA GLY A 180 3.22 -16.33 13.43
C GLY A 180 2.63 -17.51 12.66
N LYS A 181 1.57 -17.31 11.87
CA LYS A 181 0.91 -18.37 11.09
C LYS A 181 0.71 -17.95 9.64
N VAL A 182 0.65 -18.92 8.75
CA VAL A 182 0.15 -18.74 7.38
C VAL A 182 -1.36 -19.01 7.43
N ALA A 183 -2.18 -17.98 7.23
CA ALA A 183 -3.63 -18.11 7.27
C ALA A 183 -4.22 -18.19 5.86
N LYS A 184 -5.24 -19.04 5.66
CA LYS A 184 -6.08 -19.05 4.43
C LYS A 184 -7.39 -18.31 4.70
N ARG A 185 -8.02 -17.73 3.67
CA ARG A 185 -9.31 -17.05 3.85
C ARG A 185 -10.24 -17.08 2.63
N ASP A 186 -11.54 -17.23 2.94
CA ASP A 186 -12.69 -17.20 2.01
C ASP A 186 -13.62 -15.97 2.19
N ALA A 187 -13.19 -14.94 2.92
CA ALA A 187 -14.01 -13.75 3.15
C ALA A 187 -14.08 -12.84 1.91
N GLN A 188 -15.09 -11.97 1.86
CA GLN A 188 -15.21 -10.95 0.83
C GLN A 188 -14.04 -9.97 0.93
N GLN A 189 -13.20 -9.98 -0.10
CA GLN A 189 -11.95 -9.23 -0.15
C GLN A 189 -12.18 -7.90 -0.86
N PRO A 190 -11.53 -6.81 -0.42
CA PRO A 190 -11.48 -5.60 -1.22
C PRO A 190 -10.79 -5.93 -2.55
N MET A 191 -11.25 -5.34 -3.65
CA MET A 191 -10.66 -5.56 -4.97
C MET A 191 -9.85 -4.35 -5.38
N PHE A 192 -8.70 -4.60 -5.99
CA PHE A 192 -7.96 -3.57 -6.70
C PHE A 192 -8.75 -3.10 -7.91
N ARG A 193 -8.75 -1.78 -8.06
CA ARG A 193 -9.03 -1.06 -9.29
C ARG A 193 -7.71 -0.78 -9.99
N TYR A 194 -7.73 -0.81 -11.31
CA TYR A 194 -6.54 -0.58 -12.13
C TYR A 194 -6.72 0.70 -12.92
N TYR A 195 -5.63 1.44 -13.09
CA TYR A 195 -5.64 2.67 -13.85
C TYR A 195 -4.43 2.73 -14.77
N ARG A 196 -4.61 3.24 -15.99
CA ARG A 196 -3.49 3.50 -16.89
C ARG A 196 -3.03 4.94 -16.71
N THR A 197 -1.72 5.12 -16.58
CA THR A 197 -1.12 6.45 -16.57
C THR A 197 -0.67 6.89 -17.96
N ARG A 198 -0.42 8.19 -18.13
CA ARG A 198 0.05 8.77 -19.39
C ARG A 198 1.37 8.15 -19.82
N ALA A 199 2.29 7.89 -18.88
CA ALA A 199 3.58 7.25 -19.16
C ALA A 199 3.48 5.74 -19.46
N GLY A 200 2.27 5.15 -19.37
CA GLY A 200 2.01 3.75 -19.71
C GLY A 200 2.06 2.76 -18.54
N MET A 201 2.36 3.24 -17.31
CA MET A 201 2.30 2.42 -16.10
C MET A 201 0.85 2.00 -15.83
N VAL A 202 0.66 0.77 -15.32
CA VAL A 202 -0.64 0.38 -14.73
C VAL A 202 -0.55 0.52 -13.21
N LEU A 203 -1.43 1.33 -12.62
CA LEU A 203 -1.53 1.56 -11.19
C LEU A 203 -2.67 0.73 -10.59
N ALA A 204 -2.41 -0.01 -9.51
CA ALA A 204 -3.43 -0.64 -8.67
C ALA A 204 -3.67 0.12 -7.36
N SER A 205 -4.94 0.29 -7.02
CA SER A 205 -5.42 0.87 -5.75
C SER A 205 -6.74 0.23 -5.33
N ILE A 206 -6.94 0.01 -4.03
CA ILE A 206 -8.22 -0.41 -3.44
C ILE A 206 -9.22 0.76 -3.50
N ASP A 207 -8.76 1.94 -3.09
CA ASP A 207 -9.56 3.16 -3.12
C ASP A 207 -9.66 3.69 -4.55
N LYS A 208 -10.79 4.34 -4.84
CA LYS A 208 -11.01 4.99 -6.12
C LYS A 208 -10.01 6.14 -6.29
N VAL A 209 -9.43 6.25 -7.48
CA VAL A 209 -8.58 7.37 -7.91
C VAL A 209 -9.35 8.16 -8.97
N ASP A 210 -9.43 9.47 -8.81
CA ASP A 210 -10.04 10.32 -9.84
C ASP A 210 -9.12 10.42 -11.07
N PHE A 211 -9.71 10.54 -12.25
CA PHE A 211 -8.98 10.74 -13.49
C PHE A 211 -9.67 11.79 -14.38
N PRO A 212 -8.92 12.72 -15.00
CA PRO A 212 -7.47 12.82 -14.92
C PRO A 212 -6.96 13.36 -13.57
N SER A 213 -5.85 12.81 -13.06
CA SER A 213 -5.18 13.31 -11.85
C SER A 213 -3.66 13.17 -11.92
N ASN A 214 -2.93 14.20 -11.50
CA ASN A 214 -1.47 14.21 -11.51
C ASN A 214 -0.91 13.67 -10.20
N PHE A 215 0.23 12.99 -10.29
CA PHE A 215 0.99 12.55 -9.14
C PHE A 215 2.47 12.39 -9.48
N THR A 216 3.30 12.51 -8.45
CA THR A 216 4.73 12.26 -8.55
C THR A 216 5.02 10.79 -8.29
N ARG A 217 5.87 10.18 -9.11
CA ARG A 217 6.42 8.85 -8.84
C ARG A 217 7.85 8.70 -9.33
N MET A 218 8.54 7.67 -8.86
CA MET A 218 9.81 7.26 -9.45
C MET A 218 9.59 6.83 -10.90
N GLN A 219 10.52 7.24 -11.77
CA GLN A 219 10.53 6.87 -13.17
C GLN A 219 10.97 5.40 -13.32
N HIS A 220 10.23 4.66 -14.13
CA HIS A 220 10.56 3.31 -14.56
C HIS A 220 11.21 3.37 -15.96
N GLU A 221 12.15 2.47 -16.27
CA GLU A 221 12.89 2.51 -17.53
C GLU A 221 12.02 2.20 -18.76
N ALA A 222 10.89 1.51 -18.55
CA ALA A 222 9.89 1.24 -19.59
C ALA A 222 8.85 2.37 -19.76
N ASP A 223 8.96 3.46 -18.99
CA ASP A 223 8.04 4.59 -19.13
C ASP A 223 8.17 5.23 -20.52
N VAL A 224 7.03 5.45 -21.18
CA VAL A 224 6.96 6.18 -22.45
C VAL A 224 6.85 7.67 -22.15
N VAL A 225 8.00 8.32 -21.96
CA VAL A 225 8.08 9.76 -21.68
C VAL A 225 8.45 10.55 -22.94
N ASP A 226 7.72 11.63 -23.19
CA ASP A 226 7.98 12.62 -24.24
C ASP A 226 8.36 13.99 -23.63
N GLY A 227 8.55 15.01 -24.48
CA GLY A 227 8.91 16.37 -24.04
C GLY A 227 7.85 17.11 -23.21
N GLY A 228 6.66 16.52 -23.02
CA GLY A 228 5.58 17.07 -22.21
C GLY A 228 5.50 16.50 -20.80
N PHE A 229 6.48 15.72 -20.34
CA PHE A 229 6.57 15.27 -18.95
C PHE A 229 7.52 16.16 -18.15
N GLU A 230 7.14 16.47 -16.90
CA GLU A 230 8.07 17.03 -15.93
C GLU A 230 8.92 15.91 -15.33
N LEU A 231 10.24 15.97 -15.58
CA LEU A 231 11.22 15.01 -15.11
C LEU A 231 12.27 15.73 -14.28
N TRP A 232 12.64 15.14 -13.15
CA TRP A 232 13.76 15.64 -12.35
C TRP A 232 14.52 14.49 -11.70
N THR A 233 15.72 14.79 -11.23
CA THR A 233 16.56 13.85 -10.48
C THR A 233 16.80 14.43 -9.10
N GLU A 234 16.51 13.63 -8.08
CA GLU A 234 16.89 13.93 -6.70
C GLU A 234 18.14 13.10 -6.36
N VAL A 235 19.11 13.73 -5.71
CA VAL A 235 20.28 13.02 -5.20
C VAL A 235 20.07 12.78 -3.71
N ASP A 236 19.99 11.51 -3.32
CA ASP A 236 19.94 11.12 -1.92
C ASP A 236 21.31 10.57 -1.49
N GLU A 237 21.81 11.06 -0.35
CA GLU A 237 23.15 10.71 0.16
C GLU A 237 23.33 9.20 0.40
N GLU A 238 22.26 8.49 0.75
CA GLU A 238 22.29 7.05 1.04
C GLU A 238 22.07 6.21 -0.22
N PHE A 239 21.39 6.78 -1.21
CA PHE A 239 20.66 6.04 -2.23
C PHE A 239 21.01 6.44 -3.66
N GLY A 240 21.82 7.49 -3.84
CA GLY A 240 22.29 7.98 -5.13
C GLY A 240 21.23 8.77 -5.90
N GLU A 241 21.32 8.72 -7.22
CA GLU A 241 20.41 9.43 -8.11
C GLU A 241 19.07 8.70 -8.25
N LEU A 242 17.98 9.41 -7.92
CA LEU A 242 16.61 8.97 -8.04
C LEU A 242 15.90 9.81 -9.09
N ARG A 243 15.41 9.18 -10.15
CA ARG A 243 14.68 9.86 -11.23
C ARG A 243 13.19 9.84 -10.95
N TYR A 244 12.56 10.99 -11.08
CA TYR A 244 11.12 11.19 -10.85
C TYR A 244 10.44 11.73 -12.09
N VAL A 245 9.14 11.47 -12.16
CA VAL A 245 8.22 11.96 -13.19
C VAL A 245 6.93 12.44 -12.54
N GLU A 246 6.41 13.58 -13.01
CA GLU A 246 5.00 13.93 -12.82
C GLU A 246 4.19 13.19 -13.89
N ASP A 247 3.43 12.19 -13.45
CA ASP A 247 2.60 11.35 -14.30
C ASP A 247 1.12 11.66 -14.07
N THR A 248 0.27 11.29 -15.01
CA THR A 248 -1.17 11.56 -14.95
C THR A 248 -1.93 10.25 -15.07
N VAL A 249 -2.84 9.98 -14.14
CA VAL A 249 -3.82 8.89 -14.27
C VAL A 249 -4.82 9.27 -15.36
N MET A 250 -4.98 8.44 -16.39
CA MET A 250 -5.76 8.79 -17.60
C MET A 250 -7.12 8.09 -17.64
N GLU A 251 -7.18 6.83 -17.23
CA GLU A 251 -8.38 5.99 -17.31
C GLU A 251 -8.37 4.89 -16.25
N GLU A 252 -9.57 4.47 -15.81
CA GLU A 252 -9.77 3.22 -15.07
C GLU A 252 -9.91 2.05 -16.06
N LEU A 253 -9.16 0.98 -15.83
CA LEU A 253 -9.18 -0.25 -16.60
C LEU A 253 -10.19 -1.24 -15.99
N SER A 254 -10.54 -2.28 -16.75
CA SER A 254 -11.45 -3.32 -16.26
C SER A 254 -10.87 -4.07 -15.05
N TRP A 255 -11.72 -4.51 -14.12
CA TRP A 255 -11.30 -5.22 -12.90
C TRP A 255 -10.59 -6.56 -13.19
N ASP A 256 -10.77 -7.10 -14.39
CA ASP A 256 -10.20 -8.35 -14.89
C ASP A 256 -9.02 -8.10 -15.86
N HIS A 257 -8.47 -6.87 -15.90
CA HIS A 257 -7.44 -6.45 -16.86
C HIS A 257 -6.29 -7.46 -17.02
N PHE A 258 -5.86 -8.06 -15.90
CA PHE A 258 -4.75 -9.02 -15.83
C PHE A 258 -5.18 -10.50 -15.80
N LEU A 259 -6.48 -10.80 -15.79
CA LEU A 259 -6.99 -12.19 -15.72
C LEU A 259 -7.19 -12.83 -17.11
N LYS A 260 -6.61 -12.25 -18.16
CA LYS A 260 -6.72 -12.68 -19.56
C LYS A 260 -5.65 -13.70 -19.95
#